data_AF-A0A5A7WZG1-F1
#
_entry.id   AF-A0A5A7WZG1-F1
#
_cell.length_a   1.000
_cell.length_b   1.000
_cell.length_c   1.000
_cell.angle_alpha   90.00
_cell.angle_beta   90.00
_cell.angle_gamma   90.00
#
_symmetry.space_group_name_H-M   'P 1'
#
loop_
_entity.id
_entity.type
_entity.pdbx_description
1 polymer ?
#
loop_
_entity_poly.entity_id
_entity_poly.type
_entity_poly.pdbx_seq_one_letter_code
_entity_poly.pdbx_strand_id
1 'polypeptide(L)' 'MTSNDVYERLGILEQLVKHLYEKTGVPLPDLQAVSRTQASPAVLQLVASGKTIEAIKVYRAETGVDLATAKRIVESL' A
#
# COMPACT_ATOMS: atom_id res chain seq x y z
N MET A 1 11.68 -21.48 3.39
CA MET A 1 10.43 -20.76 3.73
C MET A 1 9.43 -21.10 2.64
N THR A 2 8.46 -21.97 2.92
CA THR A 2 7.38 -22.25 1.97
C THR A 2 6.36 -21.10 2.04
N SER A 3 5.64 -20.82 0.97
CA SER A 3 4.66 -19.72 0.93
C SER A 3 3.66 -19.79 2.09
N ASN A 4 3.34 -21.00 2.59
CA ASN A 4 2.45 -21.22 3.73
C ASN A 4 2.93 -20.54 5.02
N ASP A 5 4.23 -20.57 5.31
CA ASP A 5 4.83 -19.94 6.51
C ASP A 5 4.70 -18.41 6.48
N VAL A 6 4.71 -17.84 5.26
CA VAL A 6 4.55 -16.40 5.05
C VAL A 6 3.11 -15.97 5.31
N TYR A 7 2.13 -16.76 4.86
CA TYR A 7 0.72 -16.48 5.09
C TYR A 7 0.32 -16.62 6.56
N GLU A 8 0.84 -17.61 7.27
CA GLU A 8 0.62 -17.77 8.72
C GLU A 8 1.16 -16.56 9.50
N ARG A 9 2.39 -16.12 9.19
CA ARG A 9 2.98 -14.93 9.82
C ARG A 9 2.22 -13.65 9.46
N LEU A 10 1.72 -13.54 8.24
CA LEU A 10 0.92 -12.41 7.80
C LEU A 10 -0.40 -12.34 8.57
N GLY A 11 -1.10 -13.47 8.75
CA GLY A 11 -2.35 -13.51 9.50
C GLY A 11 -2.17 -13.13 10.97
N ILE A 12 -1.08 -13.58 11.61
CA ILE A 12 -0.75 -13.17 12.99
C ILE A 12 -0.52 -11.66 13.06
N LEU A 13 0.20 -11.09 12.08
CA LEU A 13 0.48 -9.66 12.05
C LEU A 13 -0.80 -8.84 11.85
N GLU A 14 -1.71 -9.28 10.98
CA GLU A 14 -3.01 -8.63 10.77
C GLU A 14 -3.86 -8.63 12.04
N GLN A 15 -3.93 -9.74 12.77
CA GLN A 15 -4.66 -9.83 14.04
C GLN A 15 -4.07 -8.89 15.11
N LEU A 16 -2.73 -8.82 15.20
CA LEU A 16 -2.06 -7.95 16.16
C LEU A 16 -2.32 -6.48 15.86
N VAL A 17 -2.23 -6.08 14.58
CA VAL A 17 -2.51 -4.70 14.14
C VAL A 17 -3.95 -4.31 14.50
N LYS A 18 -4.92 -5.18 14.24
CA LYS A 18 -6.33 -4.95 14.62
C LYS A 18 -6.48 -4.73 16.14
N HIS A 19 -5.85 -5.58 16.95
CA HIS A 19 -5.92 -5.49 18.40
C HIS A 19 -5.29 -4.19 18.95
N LEU A 20 -4.21 -3.70 18.32
CA LEU A 20 -3.60 -2.43 18.68
C LEU A 20 -4.53 -1.24 18.40
N TYR A 21 -5.21 -1.21 17.26
CA TYR A 21 -6.20 -0.16 16.96
C TYR A 21 -7.36 -0.17 17.95
N GLU A 22 -7.90 -1.34 18.27
CA GLU A 22 -8.97 -1.49 19.28
C GLU A 22 -8.55 -0.97 20.65
N LYS A 23 -7.31 -1.26 21.07
CA LYS A 23 -6.82 -0.88 22.40
C LYS A 23 -6.41 0.59 22.50
N THR A 24 -5.93 1.18 21.41
CA THR A 24 -5.46 2.58 21.38
C THR A 24 -6.60 3.57 21.14
N GLY A 25 -7.80 3.10 20.74
CA GLY A 25 -8.93 3.96 20.43
C GLY A 25 -8.74 4.77 19.14
N VAL A 26 -7.71 4.45 18.35
CA VAL A 26 -7.49 5.06 17.04
C VAL A 26 -8.41 4.34 16.05
N PRO A 27 -9.29 5.05 15.35
CA PRO A 27 -10.16 4.42 14.36
C PRO A 27 -9.32 3.72 13.30
N LEU A 28 -9.76 2.52 12.90
CA LEU A 28 -9.10 1.77 11.83
C LEU A 28 -8.95 2.72 10.63
N PRO A 29 -7.72 3.01 10.19
CA PRO A 29 -7.53 3.98 9.13
C PRO A 29 -8.20 3.43 7.86
N ASP A 30 -8.92 4.30 7.15
CA ASP A 30 -9.48 3.96 5.85
C ASP A 30 -8.33 3.46 4.97
N LEU A 31 -8.36 2.19 4.57
CA LEU A 31 -7.30 1.58 3.77
C LEU A 31 -7.07 2.36 2.47
N GLN A 32 -8.11 3.02 1.93
CA GLN A 32 -7.99 3.93 0.79
C GLN A 32 -7.22 5.21 1.14
N ALA A 33 -7.38 5.74 2.36
CA ALA A 33 -6.59 6.86 2.85
C ALA A 33 -5.14 6.45 3.14
N VAL A 34 -4.90 5.25 3.69
CA VAL A 34 -3.54 4.71 3.90
C VAL A 34 -2.84 4.55 2.55
N SER A 35 -3.48 3.93 1.56
CA SER A 35 -2.94 3.78 0.21
C SER A 35 -2.62 5.12 -0.47
N ARG A 36 -3.51 6.12 -0.34
CA ARG A 36 -3.25 7.50 -0.81
C ARG A 36 -2.11 8.19 -0.06
N THR A 37 -1.83 7.78 1.17
CA THR A 37 -0.69 8.29 1.96
C THR A 37 0.62 7.61 1.55
N GLN A 38 0.57 6.40 0.99
CA GLN A 38 1.74 5.71 0.47
C GLN A 38 2.20 6.26 -0.89
N ALA A 39 1.29 6.87 -1.65
CA ALA A 39 1.60 7.53 -2.91
C ALA A 39 1.81 9.03 -2.70
N SER A 40 2.88 9.58 -3.27
CA SER A 40 3.10 11.02 -3.24
C SER A 40 2.01 11.78 -4.03
N PRO A 41 1.79 13.07 -3.73
CA PRO A 41 0.84 13.91 -4.48
C PRO A 41 1.11 13.95 -5.99
N ALA A 42 2.37 13.77 -6.39
CA ALA A 42 2.79 13.69 -7.77
C ALA A 42 2.26 12.42 -8.46
N VAL A 43 2.36 11.27 -7.79
CA VAL A 43 1.81 9.99 -8.29
C VAL A 43 0.29 10.09 -8.44
N LEU A 44 -0.40 10.67 -7.46
CA LEU A 44 -1.85 10.87 -7.50
C LEU A 44 -2.30 11.75 -8.68
N GLN A 45 -1.59 12.85 -8.94
CA GLN A 45 -1.87 13.68 -10.12
C GLN A 45 -1.62 12.94 -11.44
N LEU A 46 -0.56 12.13 -11.51
CA LEU A 46 -0.25 11.34 -12.70
C LEU A 46 -1.33 10.28 -12.97
N VAL A 47 -1.84 9.62 -11.93
CA VAL A 47 -3.00 8.71 -12.04
C VAL A 47 -4.25 9.46 -12.51
N ALA A 48 -4.58 10.58 -11.88
CA ALA A 48 -5.74 11.40 -12.25
C ALA A 48 -5.66 11.94 -13.69
N SER A 49 -4.45 12.19 -14.20
CA SER A 49 -4.20 12.63 -15.58
C SER A 49 -4.18 11.48 -16.61
N GLY A 50 -4.44 10.23 -16.20
CA GLY A 50 -4.43 9.05 -17.07
C GLY A 50 -3.02 8.59 -17.48
N LYS A 51 -1.98 9.09 -16.81
CA LYS A 51 -0.57 8.77 -17.11
C LYS A 51 -0.04 7.67 -16.21
N THR A 52 -0.71 6.52 -16.23
CA THR A 52 -0.44 5.39 -15.32
C THR A 52 1.01 4.89 -15.39
N ILE A 53 1.63 4.86 -16.57
CA ILE A 53 3.03 4.43 -16.73
C ILE A 53 4.00 5.40 -16.04
N GLU A 54 3.74 6.70 -16.13
CA GLU A 54 4.56 7.73 -15.49
C GLU A 54 4.37 7.71 -13.97
N ALA A 55 3.12 7.52 -13.50
CA ALA A 55 2.80 7.30 -12.10
C ALA A 55 3.57 6.10 -11.51
N ILE A 56 3.60 4.95 -12.21
CA ILE A 56 4.36 3.76 -11.81
C ILE A 56 5.85 4.07 -11.74
N LYS A 57 6.42 4.80 -12.71
CA LYS A 57 7.85 5.16 -12.70
C LYS A 57 8.20 6.02 -11.49
N VAL A 58 7.41 7.05 -11.21
CA VAL A 58 7.62 7.97 -10.08
C VAL A 58 7.46 7.21 -8.77
N TYR A 59 6.39 6.45 -8.60
CA TYR A 59 6.13 5.65 -7.40
C TYR A 59 7.29 4.68 -7.12
N ARG A 60 7.83 4.05 -8.16
CA ARG A 60 8.97 3.13 -8.04
C ARG A 60 10.27 3.82 -7.69
N ALA A 61 10.50 5.03 -8.21
CA ALA A 61 11.67 5.83 -7.88
C ALA A 61 11.64 6.33 -6.42
N GLU A 62 10.46 6.63 -5.89
CA GLU A 62 10.27 7.11 -4.52
C GLU A 62 10.31 5.99 -3.48
N THR A 63 9.71 4.84 -3.78
CA THR A 63 9.55 3.74 -2.81
C THR A 63 10.57 2.61 -2.98
N GLY A 64 11.24 2.53 -4.13
CA GLY A 64 12.24 1.49 -4.43
C GLY A 64 11.66 0.09 -4.62
N VAL A 65 10.32 -0.06 -4.72
CA VAL A 65 9.66 -1.36 -4.86
C VAL A 65 9.79 -1.98 -6.26
N ASP A 66 9.49 -3.26 -6.39
CA ASP A 66 9.46 -3.94 -7.69
C ASP A 66 8.35 -3.41 -8.60
N LEU A 67 8.53 -3.55 -9.92
CA LEU A 67 7.59 -3.07 -10.93
C LEU A 67 6.18 -3.65 -10.75
N ALA A 68 6.08 -4.93 -10.37
CA ALA A 68 4.79 -5.59 -10.14
C ALA A 68 4.04 -4.98 -8.95
N THR A 69 4.76 -4.62 -7.89
CA THR A 69 4.18 -3.98 -6.70
C THR A 69 3.80 -2.54 -6.99
N ALA A 70 4.67 -1.77 -7.66
CA ALA A 70 4.36 -0.42 -8.08
C ALA A 70 3.12 -0.36 -8.98
N LYS A 71 3.01 -1.28 -9.94
CA LYS A 71 1.82 -1.38 -10.81
C LYS A 71 0.55 -1.63 -10.00
N ARG A 72 0.56 -2.63 -9.11
CA ARG A 72 -0.61 -2.99 -8.29
C ARG A 72 -1.09 -1.84 -7.42
N ILE A 73 -0.16 -1.11 -6.79
CA ILE A 73 -0.50 0.06 -5.96
C ILE A 73 -1.13 1.13 -6.85
N VAL A 74 -0.48 1.48 -7.96
CA VAL A 74 -0.94 2.56 -8.84
C VAL A 74 -2.28 2.25 -9.53
N GLU A 75 -2.56 0.99 -9.83
CA GLU A 75 -3.87 0.55 -10.35
C GLU A 75 -4.97 0.51 -9.28
N SER A 76 -4.60 0.50 -7.99
CA SER A 76 -5.54 0.52 -6.87
C SER A 76 -5.86 1.94 -6.36
N LEU A 77 -5.16 2.96 -6.87
CA LEU A 77 -5.38 4.38 -6.60
C LEU A 77 -6.48 4.94 -7.50
#